data_AF-A0A9X1I544-F1
#
_entry.id   AF-A0A9X1I544-F1
#
_cell.length_a   1.000
_cell.length_b   1.000
_cell.length_c   1.000
_cell.angle_alpha   90.00
_cell.angle_beta   90.00
_cell.angle_gamma   90.00
#
_symmetry.space_group_name_H-M   'P 1'
#
loop_
_entity.id
_entity.type
_entity.pdbx_description
1 polymer ?
#
loop_
_entity_poly.entity_id
_entity_poly.type
_entity_poly.pdbx_seq_one_letter_code
_entity_poly.pdbx_strand_id
1 'polypeptide(L)' 'MDFLAQRLPYVTRTEWQARLEAGDVVDERGEVVTPARVFEPGLRLYYYRSLPAEPQLPFEETVLY' A
#
# COMPACT_ATOMS: atom_id res chain seq x y z
N MET A 1 7.28 12.42 2.79
CA MET A 1 7.08 11.44 1.70
C MET A 1 8.38 10.85 1.19
N ASP A 2 9.42 11.67 1.04
CA ASP A 2 10.71 11.25 0.48
C ASP A 2 11.40 10.12 1.28
N PHE A 3 11.17 10.06 2.59
CA PHE A 3 11.66 8.95 3.43
C PHE A 3 11.15 7.57 3.00
N LEU A 4 9.87 7.45 2.63
CA LEU A 4 9.27 6.18 2.21
C LEU A 4 9.82 5.72 0.86
N ALA A 5 9.89 6.65 -0.10
CA ALA A 5 10.45 6.36 -1.42
C ALA A 5 11.95 6.02 -1.37
N GLN A 6 12.72 6.62 -0.44
CA GLN A 6 14.13 6.26 -0.22
C GLN A 6 14.30 4.87 0.39
N ARG A 7 13.44 4.50 1.36
CA ARG A 7 13.54 3.22 2.07
C ARG A 7 12.94 2.05 1.29
N LEU A 8 11.95 2.34 0.45
CA LEU A 8 11.20 1.38 -0.37
C LEU A 8 11.20 1.85 -1.84
N PRO A 9 12.33 1.71 -2.55
CA PRO A 9 12.49 2.25 -3.91
C PRO A 9 11.61 1.57 -4.96
N TYR A 10 10.99 0.43 -4.62
CA TYR A 10 10.04 -0.27 -5.48
C TYR A 10 8.67 0.43 -5.60
N VAL A 11 8.37 1.38 -4.72
CA VAL A 11 7.12 2.15 -4.75
C VAL A 11 7.50 3.61 -4.94
N THR A 12 7.07 4.20 -6.06
CA THR A 12 7.38 5.59 -6.39
C THR A 12 6.69 6.55 -5.42
N ARG A 13 7.17 7.79 -5.36
CA ARG A 13 6.54 8.85 -4.55
C ARG A 13 5.06 9.04 -4.91
N THR A 14 4.72 8.95 -6.19
CA THR A 14 3.34 9.08 -6.68
C THR A 14 2.46 7.94 -6.19
N GLU A 15 2.96 6.69 -6.21
CA GLU A 15 2.23 5.55 -5.66
C GLU A 15 2.05 5.65 -4.14
N TRP A 16 3.06 6.12 -3.41
CA TRP A 16 2.92 6.39 -1.98
C TRP A 16 1.83 7.42 -1.70
N GLN A 17 1.81 8.51 -2.46
CA GLN A 17 0.78 9.53 -2.34
C GLN A 17 -0.62 8.93 -2.57
N ALA A 18 -0.80 8.19 -3.66
CA ALA A 18 -2.07 7.54 -3.97
C ALA A 18 -2.53 6.58 -2.86
N ARG A 19 -1.62 5.80 -2.27
CA ARG A 19 -1.95 4.88 -1.17
C ARG A 19 -2.35 5.61 0.12
N LEU A 20 -1.67 6.71 0.44
CA LEU A 20 -2.01 7.53 1.61
C LEU A 20 -3.37 8.22 1.43
N GLU A 21 -3.68 8.67 0.20
CA GLU A 21 -4.98 9.24 -0.15
C GLU A 21 -6.09 8.18 -0.15
N ALA A 22 -5.78 6.94 -0.55
CA ALA A 22 -6.70 5.81 -0.49
C ALA A 22 -6.92 5.26 0.92
N GLY A 23 -6.10 5.63 1.90
CA GLY A 23 -6.14 5.09 3.26
C GLY A 23 -5.52 3.69 3.38
N ASP A 24 -4.74 3.25 2.39
CA ASP A 24 -4.08 1.94 2.34
C ASP A 24 -2.82 1.86 3.21
N VAL A 25 -2.47 2.95 3.90
CA VAL A 25 -1.31 3.03 4.80
C VAL A 25 -1.81 3.36 6.19
N VAL A 26 -1.52 2.47 7.14
CA VAL A 26 -1.88 2.61 8.54
C VAL A 26 -0.65 2.50 9.43
N ASP A 27 -0.68 3.14 10.59
CA ASP A 27 0.38 2.99 11.58
C ASP A 27 0.15 1.77 12.50
N GLU A 28 1.07 1.54 13.43
CA GLU A 28 0.97 0.48 14.43
C GLU A 28 -0.22 0.60 15.40
N ARG A 29 -0.86 1.78 15.46
CA ARG A 29 -2.08 2.02 16.24
C ARG A 29 -3.34 1.72 15.41
N GLY A 30 -3.18 1.37 14.14
CA GLY A 30 -4.28 1.17 13.20
C GLY A 30 -4.86 2.47 12.64
N GLU A 31 -4.20 3.61 12.86
CA GLU A 31 -4.65 4.90 12.35
C GLU A 31 -4.13 5.13 10.94
N VAL A 32 -5.02 5.60 10.05
CA VAL A 32 -4.66 5.96 8.68
C VAL A 32 -3.61 7.06 8.69
N VAL A 33 -2.53 6.85 7.94
CA VAL A 33 -1.47 7.83 7.77
C VAL A 33 -1.84 8.75 6.62
N THR A 34 -1.95 10.04 6.89
CA THR A 34 -2.20 11.06 5.86
C THR A 34 -0.90 11.73 5.44
N PRO A 35 -0.82 12.30 4.22
CA PRO A 35 0.38 13.01 3.78
C PRO A 35 0.69 14.27 4.60
N ALA A 36 -0.31 14.81 5.32
CA ALA A 36 -0.16 15.94 6.23
C ALA A 36 0.36 15.55 7.62
N ARG A 37 0.42 14.25 7.93
CA ARG A 37 0.88 13.75 9.24
C ARG A 37 2.37 14.05 9.43
N VAL A 38 2.72 14.53 10.62
CA VAL A 38 4.12 14.76 11.02
C VAL A 38 4.85 13.43 11.12
N PHE A 39 6.07 13.37 10.62
CA PHE A 39 6.91 12.19 10.73
C PHE A 39 7.29 11.92 12.20
N GLU A 40 6.93 10.74 12.69
CA GLU A 40 7.29 10.25 14.02
C GLU A 40 8.39 9.19 13.89
N PRO A 41 9.62 9.44 14.38
CA PRO A 41 10.71 8.46 14.31
C PRO A 41 10.38 7.22 15.15
N GLY A 42 10.65 6.04 14.59
CA GLY A 42 10.38 4.75 15.24
C GLY A 42 8.99 4.18 14.99
N LEU A 43 8.09 4.97 14.38
CA LEU A 43 6.75 4.51 14.03
C LEU A 43 6.80 3.43 12.94
N ARG A 44 6.10 2.32 13.18
CA ARG A 44 5.92 1.27 12.16
C ARG A 44 4.71 1.58 11.31
N LEU A 45 4.90 1.45 10.00
CA LEU A 45 3.86 1.65 8.99
C LEU A 45 3.55 0.32 8.31
N TYR A 46 2.27 0.03 8.20
CA TYR A 46 1.74 -1.08 7.44
C TYR A 46 1.10 -0.51 6.19
N TYR A 47 1.38 -1.09 5.02
CA TYR A 47 0.75 -0.68 3.77
C TYR A 47 0.21 -1.90 3.04
N TYR A 48 -0.98 -1.75 2.48
CA TYR A 48 -1.60 -2.76 1.65
C TYR A 48 -1.25 -2.49 0.19
N ARG A 49 -0.99 -3.57 -0.56
CA ARG A 49 -0.88 -3.48 -2.02
C ARG A 49 -2.27 -3.66 -2.60
N SER A 50 -2.74 -2.69 -3.37
CA SER A 50 -3.86 -2.92 -4.26
C SER A 50 -3.32 -3.61 -5.51
N LEU A 51 -3.71 -4.86 -5.73
CA LEU A 51 -3.48 -5.53 -7.00
C LEU A 51 -4.56 -5.05 -7.98
N PRO A 52 -4.20 -4.70 -9.23
CA PRO A 52 -5.22 -4.44 -10.23
C PRO A 52 -6.13 -5.67 -10.36
N ALA A 53 -7.40 -5.43 -10.68
CA ALA A 53 -8.36 -6.51 -10.89
C ALA A 53 -7.76 -7.56 -11.84
N GLU A 54 -7.70 -8.79 -11.36
CA GLU A 54 -7.15 -9.90 -12.14
C GLU A 54 -8.02 -10.11 -13.39
N PRO A 55 -7.44 -10.29 -14.58
CA PRO A 55 -8.22 -10.59 -15.76
C PRO A 55 -9.03 -11.86 -15.52
N GLN A 56 -10.32 -11.80 -15.81
CA GLN A 56 -11.19 -12.95 -15.67
C GLN A 56 -10.68 -14.07 -16.57
N LEU A 57 -10.32 -15.21 -15.98
CA LEU A 57 -9.88 -16.39 -16.72
C LEU A 57 -11.00 -16.78 -17.72
N PRO A 58 -10.69 -17.00 -19.01
CA PRO A 58 -11.70 -17.35 -20.00
C PRO A 58 -12.17 -18.82 -19.89
N PHE A 59 -11.79 -19.53 -18.83
CA PHE A 59 -12.15 -20.93 -18.60
C PHE A 59 -12.47 -21.18 -17.13
N GLU A 60 -13.39 -22.10 -16.89
CA GLU A 60 -13.67 -22.63 -15.56
C GLU A 60 -12.67 -23.76 -15.26
N GLU A 61 -11.86 -23.60 -14.22
CA GLU A 61 -10.96 -24.67 -13.77
C GLU A 61 -11.77 -25.89 -13.33
N THR A 62 -11.50 -27.05 -13.96
CA THR A 62 -12.06 -28.33 -13.49
C THR A 62 -11.19 -28.84 -12.34
N VAL A 63 -11.75 -28.89 -11.14
CA VAL A 63 -11.12 -29.53 -9.97
C VAL A 63 -11.07 -31.04 -10.22
N LEU A 64 -9.86 -31.59 -10.40
CA LEU A 64 -9.62 -33.03 -10.39
C LEU A 64 -9.40 -33.48 -8.93
N TYR A 65 -10.21 -34.44 -8.48
CA TYR A 65 -10.15 -35.06 -7.14
C TYR A 65 -9.29 -36.31 -7.13
#